data_AF-A0A2N7DU12-F1
#
_entry.id   AF-A0A2N7DU12-F1
#
_cell.length_a   1.000
_cell.length_b   1.000
_cell.length_c   1.000
_cell.angle_alpha   90.00
_cell.angle_beta   90.00
_cell.angle_gamma   90.00
#
_symmetry.space_group_name_H-M   'P 1'
#
loop_
_entity.id
_entity.type
_entity.pdbx_description
1 polymer ?
#
loop_
_entity_poly.entity_id
_entity_poly.type
_entity_poly.pdbx_seq_one_letter_code
_entity_poly.pdbx_strand_id
1 'polypeptide(L)'
;MGGYVLLLGVICFFVWLTCSIIIVINVSGKSAPLGCLTLILLPIMPFILVWTTFTGNKKLMIPLLYVSGILGFSITGFELAEAQEQMAPFVENIKHETNVDCEFISVGTSSSGKEFTLGCIYSGSDKFEYKNADELLEIYRSTFAIKIAPLFPKLDNNTDDNSIVLGFYNESQINLCFRLKPSGDISESWYSGADDLCD
;
A
#
# COMPACT_ATOMS: atom_id res chain seq x y z
N MET A 1 -13.79 9.06 -16.22
CA MET A 1 -14.67 8.17 -15.43
C MET A 1 -14.46 8.26 -13.91
N GLY A 2 -13.32 8.78 -13.41
CA GLY A 2 -13.04 8.85 -11.96
C GLY A 2 -13.93 9.79 -11.12
N GLY A 3 -14.53 10.84 -11.70
CA GLY A 3 -15.32 11.81 -10.92
C GLY A 3 -16.59 11.23 -10.27
N TYR A 4 -17.23 10.24 -10.89
CA TYR A 4 -18.42 9.61 -10.33
C TYR A 4 -18.10 8.65 -9.18
N VAL A 5 -16.94 7.98 -9.25
CA VAL A 5 -16.47 7.06 -8.20
C VAL A 5 -16.08 7.85 -6.95
N LEU A 6 -15.40 8.99 -7.14
CA LEU A 6 -15.03 9.91 -6.07
C LEU A 6 -16.27 10.51 -5.39
N LEU A 7 -17.26 10.96 -6.18
CA LEU A 7 -18.54 11.43 -5.66
C LEU A 7 -19.27 10.34 -4.86
N LEU A 8 -19.30 9.10 -5.37
CA LEU A 8 -19.96 7.98 -4.70
C LEU A 8 -19.26 7.63 -3.38
N GLY A 9 -17.92 7.61 -3.37
CA GLY A 9 -17.11 7.37 -2.17
C GLY A 9 -17.34 8.43 -1.09
N VAL A 10 -17.39 9.70 -1.48
CA VAL A 10 -17.71 10.83 -0.58
C VAL A 10 -19.12 10.68 0.00
N ILE A 11 -20.12 10.35 -0.82
CA ILE A 11 -21.49 10.13 -0.34
C ILE A 11 -21.53 8.94 0.64
N CYS A 12 -20.88 7.82 0.31
CA CYS A 12 -20.79 6.65 1.19
C CYS A 12 -20.10 6.97 2.52
N PHE A 13 -19.04 7.80 2.50
CA PHE A 13 -18.37 8.27 3.71
C PHE A 13 -19.29 9.11 4.59
N PHE A 14 -20.03 10.07 4.01
CA PHE A 14 -20.98 10.89 4.77
C PHE A 14 -22.13 10.05 5.34
N VAL A 15 -22.63 9.06 4.59
CA VAL A 15 -23.65 8.12 5.08
C VAL A 15 -23.08 7.25 6.22
N TRP A 16 -21.85 6.77 6.10
CA TRP A 16 -21.20 6.00 7.16
C TRP A 16 -20.95 6.85 8.41
N LEU A 17 -20.46 8.08 8.24
CA LEU A 17 -20.19 9.02 9.34
C LEU A 17 -21.47 9.39 10.08
N THR A 18 -22.55 9.71 9.35
CA THR A 18 -23.85 10.04 9.96
C THR A 18 -24.44 8.84 10.69
N CYS A 19 -24.40 7.64 10.11
CA CYS A 19 -24.79 6.41 10.80
C CYS A 19 -23.96 6.16 12.07
N SER A 20 -22.64 6.35 12.00
CA SER A 20 -21.72 6.16 13.13
C SER A 20 -22.00 7.15 14.26
N ILE A 21 -22.23 8.42 13.94
CA ILE A 21 -22.60 9.46 14.92
C ILE A 21 -23.93 9.13 15.59
N ILE A 22 -24.95 8.72 14.81
CA ILE A 22 -26.26 8.32 15.36
C ILE A 22 -26.12 7.15 16.34
N ILE A 23 -25.29 6.15 16.00
CA ILE A 23 -25.01 5.01 16.88
C ILE A 23 -24.30 5.46 18.17
N VAL A 24 -23.26 6.29 18.05
CA VAL A 24 -22.52 6.82 19.21
C VAL A 24 -23.44 7.63 20.11
N ILE A 25 -24.33 8.48 19.58
CA ILE A 25 -25.29 9.26 20.37
C ILE A 25 -26.27 8.33 21.10
N ASN A 26 -26.84 7.33 20.41
CA ASN A 26 -27.80 6.39 21.00
C ASN A 26 -27.18 5.51 22.09
N VAL A 27 -25.91 5.11 21.94
CA VAL A 27 -25.20 4.25 22.90
C VAL A 27 -24.62 5.07 24.06
N SER A 28 -24.06 6.26 23.78
CA SER A 28 -23.51 7.16 24.81
C SER A 28 -24.58 7.74 25.73
N GLY A 29 -25.82 7.88 25.23
CA GLY A 29 -26.98 8.21 26.08
C GLY A 29 -27.28 7.16 27.16
N LYS A 30 -26.73 5.94 27.05
CA LYS A 30 -26.89 4.86 28.05
C LYS A 30 -25.69 4.69 28.97
N SER A 31 -24.47 4.91 28.50
CA SER A 31 -23.27 5.02 29.36
C SER A 31 -22.03 5.48 28.57
N ALA A 32 -21.26 6.42 29.12
CA ALA A 32 -20.04 6.97 28.52
C ALA A 32 -18.92 5.93 28.19
N PRO A 33 -18.61 4.93 29.04
CA PRO A 33 -17.55 3.96 28.72
C PRO A 33 -17.89 3.04 27.54
N LEU A 34 -19.17 2.74 27.29
CA LEU A 34 -19.58 2.01 26.08
C LEU A 34 -19.39 2.86 24.82
N GLY A 35 -19.58 4.18 24.90
CA GLY A 35 -19.36 5.10 23.77
C GLY A 35 -17.91 5.08 23.25
N CYS A 36 -16.93 5.11 24.15
CA CYS A 36 -15.50 5.01 23.79
C CYS A 36 -15.13 3.62 23.25
N LEU A 37 -15.69 2.54 23.81
CA LEU A 37 -15.48 1.19 23.29
C LEU A 37 -16.06 1.03 21.86
N THR A 38 -17.19 1.68 21.59
CA THR A 38 -17.83 1.72 20.27
C THR A 38 -17.00 2.49 19.25
N LEU A 39 -16.30 3.54 19.67
CA LEU A 39 -15.37 4.31 18.85
C LEU A 39 -14.11 3.53 18.47
N ILE A 40 -13.57 2.71 19.39
CA ILE A 40 -12.38 1.87 19.14
C ILE A 40 -12.75 0.66 18.27
N LEU A 41 -13.95 0.11 18.47
CA LEU A 41 -14.46 -1.02 17.70
C LEU A 41 -15.25 -0.58 16.45
N LEU A 42 -15.23 0.69 16.05
CA LEU A 42 -16.02 1.24 14.93
C LEU A 42 -16.02 0.44 13.62
N PRO A 43 -14.97 -0.30 13.22
CA PRO A 43 -15.07 -1.16 12.03
C PRO A 43 -15.84 -2.48 12.27
N ILE A 44 -15.96 -2.96 13.52
CA ILE A 44 -16.50 -4.28 13.88
C ILE A 44 -17.81 -4.18 14.69
N MET A 45 -17.91 -3.17 15.55
CA MET A 45 -19.06 -2.94 16.42
C MET A 45 -20.34 -2.56 15.68
N PRO A 46 -20.35 -1.82 14.54
CA PRO A 46 -21.57 -1.64 13.77
C PRO A 46 -22.15 -2.99 13.39
N PHE A 47 -21.31 -3.98 13.06
CA PHE A 47 -21.77 -5.32 12.69
C PHE A 47 -22.51 -6.03 13.83
N ILE A 48 -21.93 -6.04 15.04
CA ILE A 48 -22.48 -6.75 16.20
C ILE A 48 -23.64 -5.96 16.84
N LEU A 49 -23.53 -4.64 16.95
CA LEU A 49 -24.60 -3.80 17.49
C LEU A 49 -25.78 -3.71 16.53
N VAL A 50 -25.58 -3.51 15.23
CA VAL A 50 -26.69 -3.51 14.26
C VAL A 50 -27.35 -4.89 14.21
N TRP A 51 -26.62 -6.01 14.38
CA TRP A 51 -27.24 -7.32 14.51
C TRP A 51 -28.10 -7.51 15.78
N THR A 52 -27.66 -6.95 16.91
CA THR A 52 -28.27 -7.17 18.24
C THR A 52 -29.32 -6.12 18.63
N THR A 53 -29.25 -4.89 18.10
CA THR A 53 -30.19 -3.79 18.40
C THR A 53 -31.20 -3.51 17.30
N PHE A 54 -31.02 -4.03 16.08
CA PHE A 54 -31.99 -3.81 15.00
C PHE A 54 -33.16 -4.80 15.11
N THR A 55 -34.29 -4.31 15.60
CA THR A 55 -35.58 -5.02 15.68
C THR A 55 -36.37 -5.03 14.36
N GLY A 56 -35.82 -4.39 13.31
CA GLY A 56 -36.40 -4.33 11.95
C GLY A 56 -36.12 -5.56 11.09
N ASN A 57 -36.46 -5.46 9.79
CA ASN A 57 -36.38 -6.58 8.84
C ASN A 57 -34.93 -6.95 8.49
N LYS A 58 -34.35 -7.87 9.28
CA LYS A 58 -32.96 -8.37 9.21
C LYS A 58 -32.52 -8.79 7.79
N LYS A 59 -33.48 -9.17 6.92
CA LYS A 59 -33.23 -9.56 5.52
C LYS A 59 -32.67 -8.44 4.63
N LEU A 60 -32.92 -7.16 4.95
CA LEU A 60 -32.42 -6.01 4.18
C LEU A 60 -31.04 -5.53 4.63
N MET A 61 -30.66 -5.87 5.86
CA MET A 61 -29.48 -5.34 6.54
C MET A 61 -28.21 -6.14 6.20
N ILE A 62 -28.36 -7.47 6.08
CA ILE A 62 -27.32 -8.39 5.61
C ILE A 62 -26.78 -7.97 4.23
N PRO A 63 -27.61 -7.77 3.18
CA PRO A 63 -27.10 -7.38 1.87
C PRO A 63 -26.44 -6.00 1.89
N LEU A 64 -26.90 -5.05 2.72
CA LEU A 64 -26.29 -3.72 2.85
C LEU A 64 -24.88 -3.79 3.46
N LEU A 65 -24.67 -4.67 4.44
CA LEU A 65 -23.35 -4.95 5.02
C LEU A 65 -22.42 -5.64 4.01
N TYR A 66 -22.92 -6.64 3.28
CA TYR A 66 -22.15 -7.27 2.19
C TYR A 66 -21.75 -6.25 1.12
N VAL A 67 -22.67 -5.37 0.71
CA VAL A 67 -22.38 -4.31 -0.27
C VAL A 67 -21.32 -3.35 0.27
N SER A 68 -21.39 -2.94 1.54
CA SER A 68 -20.36 -2.05 2.14
C SER A 68 -18.98 -2.71 2.22
N GLY A 69 -18.91 -3.99 2.56
CA GLY A 69 -17.66 -4.75 2.55
C GLY A 69 -17.09 -4.89 1.14
N ILE A 70 -17.93 -5.29 0.17
CA ILE A 70 -17.54 -5.41 -1.25
C ILE A 70 -17.04 -4.07 -1.79
N LEU A 71 -17.71 -2.96 -1.48
CA LEU A 71 -17.28 -1.63 -1.90
C LEU A 71 -15.93 -1.24 -1.28
N GLY A 72 -15.70 -1.53 0.01
CA GLY A 72 -14.40 -1.29 0.65
C GLY A 72 -13.27 -2.06 -0.03
N PHE A 73 -13.45 -3.36 -0.27
CA PHE A 73 -12.50 -4.19 -0.99
C PHE A 73 -12.29 -3.75 -2.45
N SER A 74 -13.35 -3.27 -3.10
CA SER A 74 -13.26 -2.77 -4.49
C SER A 74 -12.45 -1.48 -4.58
N ILE A 75 -12.56 -0.59 -3.59
CA ILE A 75 -11.79 0.66 -3.55
C ILE A 75 -10.30 0.37 -3.36
N THR A 76 -9.94 -0.49 -2.39
CA THR A 76 -8.53 -0.86 -2.17
C THR A 76 -7.94 -1.62 -3.36
N GLY A 77 -8.72 -2.49 -4.00
CA GLY A 77 -8.29 -3.19 -5.21
C GLY A 77 -8.11 -2.25 -6.41
N PHE A 78 -8.94 -1.20 -6.52
CA PHE A 78 -8.82 -0.20 -7.57
C PHE A 78 -7.56 0.64 -7.41
N GLU A 79 -7.23 1.10 -6.20
CA GLU A 79 -6.01 1.86 -5.93
C GLU A 79 -4.74 1.05 -6.23
N LEU A 80 -4.75 -0.25 -5.90
CA LEU A 80 -3.65 -1.16 -6.21
C LEU A 80 -3.48 -1.35 -7.72
N ALA A 81 -4.59 -1.52 -8.46
CA ALA A 81 -4.56 -1.67 -9.91
C ALA A 81 -4.07 -0.40 -10.62
N GLU A 82 -4.52 0.77 -10.17
CA GLU A 82 -4.05 2.06 -10.69
C GLU A 82 -2.56 2.26 -10.42
N ALA A 83 -2.09 1.92 -9.21
CA ALA A 83 -0.67 1.97 -8.85
C ALA A 83 0.18 1.03 -9.73
N GLN A 84 -0.31 -0.19 -9.98
CA GLN A 84 0.36 -1.15 -10.84
C GLN A 84 0.45 -0.66 -12.29
N GLU A 85 -0.65 -0.11 -12.83
CA GLU A 85 -0.67 0.48 -14.18
C GLU A 85 0.28 1.67 -14.29
N GLN A 86 0.34 2.52 -13.26
CA GLN A 86 1.27 3.65 -13.19
C GLN A 86 2.74 3.20 -13.18
N MET A 87 3.06 2.12 -12.45
CA MET A 87 4.43 1.61 -12.33
C MET A 87 4.87 0.69 -13.48
N ALA A 88 3.94 0.15 -14.28
CA ALA A 88 4.24 -0.72 -15.42
C ALA A 88 5.33 -0.17 -16.37
N PRO A 89 5.27 1.09 -16.86
CA PRO A 89 6.32 1.65 -17.72
C PRO A 89 7.68 1.77 -17.01
N PHE A 90 7.69 1.99 -15.69
CA PHE A 90 8.93 2.02 -14.92
C PHE A 90 9.60 0.64 -14.90
N VAL A 91 8.81 -0.39 -14.59
CA VAL A 91 9.27 -1.77 -14.50
C VAL A 91 9.81 -2.26 -15.86
N GLU A 92 9.11 -1.92 -16.95
CA GLU A 92 9.57 -2.25 -18.31
C GLU A 92 10.91 -1.57 -18.64
N ASN A 93 11.07 -0.29 -18.26
CA ASN A 93 12.33 0.43 -18.45
C ASN A 93 13.48 -0.17 -17.62
N ILE A 94 13.23 -0.60 -16.39
CA ILE A 94 14.24 -1.29 -15.56
C ILE A 94 14.74 -2.54 -16.27
N LYS A 95 13.83 -3.37 -16.77
CA LYS A 95 14.17 -4.60 -17.48
C LYS A 95 15.00 -4.32 -18.73
N HIS A 96 14.61 -3.32 -19.52
CA HIS A 96 15.32 -2.95 -20.73
C HIS A 96 16.74 -2.41 -20.47
N GLU A 97 16.92 -1.57 -19.44
CA GLU A 97 18.18 -0.88 -19.16
C GLU A 97 19.16 -1.70 -18.31
N THR A 98 18.65 -2.57 -17.42
CA THR A 98 19.47 -3.24 -16.41
C THR A 98 19.40 -4.77 -16.46
N ASN A 99 18.51 -5.34 -17.27
CA ASN A 99 18.24 -6.79 -17.33
C ASN A 99 17.90 -7.37 -15.94
N VAL A 100 17.25 -6.57 -15.10
CA VAL A 100 16.67 -6.97 -13.82
C VAL A 100 15.17 -7.13 -14.02
N ASP A 101 14.63 -8.26 -13.60
CA ASP A 101 13.18 -8.48 -13.60
C ASP A 101 12.61 -7.94 -12.29
N CYS A 102 11.83 -6.86 -12.37
CA CYS A 102 11.12 -6.32 -11.23
C CYS A 102 9.61 -6.53 -11.37
N GLU A 103 8.92 -6.62 -10.25
CA GLU A 103 7.47 -6.66 -10.17
C GLU A 103 6.96 -5.71 -9.10
N PHE A 104 5.74 -5.22 -9.30
CA PHE A 104 5.07 -4.39 -8.32
C PHE A 104 4.50 -5.25 -7.19
N ILE A 105 4.83 -4.91 -5.94
CA ILE A 105 4.44 -5.67 -4.75
C ILE A 105 3.30 -4.99 -4.02
N SER A 106 3.47 -3.70 -3.70
CA SER A 106 2.51 -2.98 -2.88
C SER A 106 2.62 -1.47 -3.08
N VAL A 107 1.56 -0.77 -2.66
CA VAL A 107 1.55 0.68 -2.52
C VAL A 107 1.13 1.02 -1.09
N GLY A 108 1.97 1.80 -0.42
CA GLY A 108 1.71 2.38 0.89
C GLY A 108 1.44 3.87 0.80
N THR A 109 0.98 4.44 1.90
CA THR A 109 0.90 5.89 2.09
C THR A 109 1.95 6.30 3.12
N SER A 110 2.87 7.18 2.71
CA SER A 110 3.84 7.80 3.59
C SER A 110 3.38 9.21 3.98
N SER A 111 4.08 9.85 4.92
CA SER A 111 3.81 11.25 5.28
C SER A 111 3.98 12.24 4.13
N SER A 112 4.75 11.88 3.10
CA SER A 112 5.06 12.72 1.94
C SER A 112 4.20 12.41 0.73
N GLY A 113 3.68 11.18 0.56
CA GLY A 113 2.94 10.79 -0.64
C GLY A 113 2.73 9.28 -0.73
N LYS A 114 2.59 8.75 -1.96
CA LYS A 114 2.55 7.29 -2.16
C LYS A 114 3.96 6.71 -2.13
N GLU A 115 4.11 5.57 -1.46
CA GLU A 115 5.34 4.78 -1.49
C GLU A 115 5.04 3.49 -2.27
N PHE A 116 5.72 3.28 -3.39
CA PHE A 116 5.57 2.07 -4.20
C PHE A 116 6.70 1.11 -3.89
N THR A 117 6.38 -0.15 -3.60
CA THR A 117 7.38 -1.18 -3.33
C THR A 117 7.48 -2.12 -4.54
N LEU A 118 8.69 -2.27 -5.05
CA LEU A 118 9.01 -3.18 -6.16
C LEU A 118 9.94 -4.28 -5.67
N GLY A 119 9.62 -5.52 -6.04
CA GLY A 119 10.46 -6.69 -5.83
C GLY A 119 11.25 -6.99 -7.09
N CYS A 120 12.57 -7.09 -6.99
CA CYS A 120 13.48 -7.23 -8.11
C CYS A 120 14.34 -8.49 -7.97
N ILE A 121 14.44 -9.27 -9.05
CA ILE A 121 15.25 -10.47 -9.13
C ILE A 121 16.27 -10.30 -10.25
N TYR A 122 17.52 -10.63 -9.94
CA TYR A 122 18.59 -10.68 -10.93
C TYR A 122 19.13 -12.10 -11.01
N SER A 123 19.02 -12.73 -12.19
CA SER A 123 19.37 -14.14 -12.43
C SER A 123 20.88 -14.44 -12.40
N GLY A 124 21.72 -13.46 -12.07
CA GLY A 124 23.18 -13.62 -11.94
C GLY A 124 23.73 -13.16 -10.58
N SER A 125 22.89 -13.14 -9.55
CA SER A 125 23.25 -12.74 -8.18
C SER A 125 24.34 -13.63 -7.57
N ASP A 126 24.40 -14.89 -8.00
CA ASP A 126 25.39 -15.92 -7.66
C ASP A 126 26.84 -15.56 -8.04
N LYS A 127 27.04 -14.53 -8.86
CA LYS A 127 28.36 -14.11 -9.36
C LYS A 127 29.06 -13.09 -8.47
N PHE A 128 28.39 -12.53 -7.48
CA PHE A 128 29.00 -11.52 -6.62
C PHE A 128 29.71 -12.18 -5.44
N GLU A 129 31.02 -12.00 -5.35
CA GLU A 129 31.78 -12.35 -4.15
C GLU A 129 31.70 -11.21 -3.15
N TYR A 130 31.23 -11.50 -1.93
CA TYR A 130 31.09 -10.53 -0.85
C TYR A 130 31.43 -11.16 0.50
N LYS A 131 31.93 -10.36 1.45
CA LYS A 131 32.31 -10.84 2.80
C LYS A 131 31.24 -10.59 3.85
N ASN A 132 30.36 -9.61 3.62
CA ASN A 132 29.30 -9.20 4.54
C ASN A 132 28.14 -8.54 3.77
N ALA A 133 27.01 -8.34 4.46
CA ALA A 133 25.80 -7.77 3.86
C ALA A 133 25.99 -6.32 3.38
N ASP A 134 26.84 -5.53 4.04
CA ASP A 134 27.09 -4.14 3.65
C ASP A 134 27.86 -4.05 2.32
N GLU A 135 28.85 -4.92 2.11
CA GLU A 135 29.55 -5.04 0.82
C GLU A 135 28.58 -5.44 -0.29
N LEU A 136 27.70 -6.41 -0.01
CA LEU A 136 26.67 -6.84 -0.96
C LEU A 136 25.69 -5.71 -1.30
N LEU A 137 25.26 -4.94 -0.29
CA LEU A 137 24.38 -3.78 -0.47
C LEU A 137 25.04 -2.74 -1.39
N GLU A 138 26.32 -2.45 -1.21
CA GLU A 138 27.05 -1.49 -2.03
C GLU A 138 27.28 -1.98 -3.47
N ILE A 139 27.50 -3.30 -3.65
CA ILE A 139 27.55 -3.92 -4.99
C ILE A 139 26.22 -3.72 -5.72
N TYR A 140 25.08 -4.01 -5.06
CA TYR A 140 23.76 -3.82 -5.67
C TYR A 140 23.45 -2.35 -5.92
N ARG A 141 23.87 -1.47 -5.00
CA ARG A 141 23.72 -0.02 -5.17
C ARG A 141 24.41 0.47 -6.43
N SER A 142 25.70 0.15 -6.58
CA SER A 142 26.53 0.60 -7.69
C SER A 142 26.19 -0.07 -9.02
N THR A 143 25.73 -1.32 -8.99
CA THR A 143 25.42 -2.10 -10.20
C THR A 143 24.04 -1.79 -10.76
N PHE A 144 23.04 -1.68 -9.88
CA PHE A 144 21.63 -1.62 -10.25
C PHE A 144 20.95 -0.33 -9.75
N ALA A 145 20.96 -0.06 -8.44
CA ALA A 145 20.15 1.01 -7.88
C ALA A 145 20.50 2.39 -8.47
N ILE A 146 21.79 2.71 -8.65
CA ILE A 146 22.24 3.97 -9.26
C ILE A 146 21.82 4.08 -10.73
N LYS A 147 21.68 2.96 -11.46
CA LYS A 147 21.22 2.97 -12.86
C LYS A 147 19.70 3.10 -12.97
N ILE A 148 18.98 2.52 -12.02
CA ILE A 148 17.51 2.56 -11.96
C ILE A 148 17.02 3.92 -11.46
N ALA A 149 17.70 4.50 -10.48
CA ALA A 149 17.31 5.76 -9.85
C ALA A 149 17.00 6.92 -10.84
N PRO A 150 17.81 7.19 -11.88
CA PRO A 150 17.51 8.25 -12.85
C PRO A 150 16.35 7.94 -13.81
N LEU A 151 15.80 6.72 -13.79
CA LEU A 151 14.61 6.36 -14.56
C LEU A 151 13.33 6.82 -13.85
N PHE A 152 13.35 6.97 -12.52
CA PHE A 152 12.15 7.27 -11.74
C PHE A 152 11.59 8.68 -11.98
N PRO A 153 12.40 9.76 -12.07
CA PRO A 153 11.90 11.09 -12.41
C PRO A 153 11.29 11.18 -13.82
N LYS A 154 11.61 10.23 -14.70
CA LYS A 154 11.13 10.20 -16.09
C LYS A 154 9.75 9.56 -16.23
N LEU A 155 9.18 9.05 -15.15
CA LEU A 155 7.86 8.46 -15.17
C LEU A 155 6.79 9.54 -15.33
N ASP A 156 5.96 9.41 -16.36
CA ASP A 156 4.78 10.25 -16.49
C ASP A 156 3.88 10.05 -15.25
N ASN A 157 3.47 11.16 -14.62
CA ASN A 157 2.76 11.21 -13.33
C ASN A 157 3.60 10.93 -12.07
N ASN A 158 4.93 11.04 -12.13
CA ASN A 158 5.71 11.16 -10.90
C ASN A 158 5.42 12.52 -10.26
N THR A 159 4.75 12.52 -9.11
CA THR A 159 4.60 13.73 -8.28
C THR A 159 5.80 13.85 -7.36
N ASP A 160 6.20 15.09 -7.02
CA ASP A 160 7.38 15.41 -6.17
C ASP A 160 7.36 14.78 -4.76
N ASP A 161 6.30 14.06 -4.45
CA ASP A 161 5.92 13.52 -3.16
C ASP A 161 6.00 11.97 -3.12
N ASN A 162 6.11 11.31 -4.27
CA ASN A 162 6.12 9.85 -4.35
C ASN A 162 7.52 9.26 -4.17
N SER A 163 7.63 8.18 -3.40
CA SER A 163 8.86 7.39 -3.25
C SER A 163 8.70 6.00 -3.85
N ILE A 164 9.84 5.40 -4.21
CA ILE A 164 9.91 3.97 -4.57
C ILE A 164 10.87 3.27 -3.62
N VAL A 165 10.47 2.10 -3.13
CA VAL A 165 11.36 1.15 -2.46
C VAL A 165 11.66 0.03 -3.44
N LEU A 166 12.94 -0.13 -3.79
CA LEU A 166 13.44 -1.25 -4.58
C LEU A 166 13.97 -2.31 -3.63
N GLY A 167 13.31 -3.46 -3.57
CA GLY A 167 13.78 -4.64 -2.84
C GLY A 167 14.35 -5.68 -3.78
N PHE A 168 15.62 -6.00 -3.65
CA PHE A 168 16.27 -7.06 -4.42
C PHE A 168 16.31 -8.36 -3.63
N TYR A 169 15.72 -9.40 -4.19
CA TYR A 169 15.80 -10.75 -3.63
C TYR A 169 17.17 -11.34 -3.91
N ASN A 170 17.81 -11.85 -2.85
CA ASN A 170 19.04 -12.63 -2.95
C ASN A 170 18.81 -14.07 -2.49
N GLU A 171 19.49 -15.02 -3.13
CA GLU A 171 19.43 -16.45 -2.78
C GLU A 171 19.90 -16.72 -1.35
N SER A 172 20.69 -15.81 -0.78
CA SER A 172 21.16 -15.87 0.61
C SER A 172 20.11 -15.46 1.65
N GLN A 173 18.82 -15.36 1.27
CA GLN A 173 17.71 -15.02 2.17
C GLN A 173 17.83 -13.64 2.84
N ILE A 174 18.54 -12.72 2.19
CA ILE A 174 18.67 -11.32 2.60
C ILE A 174 18.11 -10.47 1.48
N ASN A 175 17.17 -9.61 1.80
CA ASN A 175 16.61 -8.65 0.85
C ASN A 175 17.40 -7.34 0.94
N LEU A 176 17.79 -6.78 -0.20
CA LEU A 176 18.55 -5.53 -0.27
C LEU A 176 17.64 -4.41 -0.72
N CYS A 177 17.53 -3.37 0.08
CA CYS A 177 16.47 -2.38 -0.03
C CYS A 177 17.04 -1.00 -0.31
N PHE A 178 16.45 -0.29 -1.27
CA PHE A 178 16.85 1.07 -1.64
C PHE A 178 15.62 1.97 -1.79
N ARG A 179 15.56 3.06 -1.03
CA ARG A 179 14.51 4.06 -1.14
C ARG A 179 14.93 5.17 -2.08
N LEU A 180 14.24 5.28 -3.21
CA LEU A 180 14.38 6.33 -4.20
C LEU A 180 13.43 7.49 -3.91
N LYS A 181 13.98 8.70 -3.93
CA LYS A 181 13.22 9.95 -3.93
C LYS A 181 12.71 10.27 -5.34
N PRO A 182 11.67 11.10 -5.47
CA PRO A 182 11.18 11.53 -6.78
C PRO A 182 12.23 12.32 -7.58
N SER A 183 13.26 12.87 -6.93
CA SER A 183 14.43 13.46 -7.59
C SER A 183 15.31 12.44 -8.33
N GLY A 184 15.13 11.14 -8.10
CA GLY A 184 16.02 10.09 -8.60
C GLY A 184 17.25 9.88 -7.72
N ASP A 185 17.24 10.41 -6.49
CA ASP A 185 18.29 10.16 -5.51
C ASP A 185 17.95 8.95 -4.63
N ILE A 186 18.97 8.16 -4.28
CA ILE A 186 18.87 7.12 -3.26
C ILE A 186 18.95 7.78 -1.89
N SER A 187 17.83 7.82 -1.17
CA SER A 187 17.75 8.41 0.18
C SER A 187 18.25 7.50 1.28
N GLU A 188 18.00 6.20 1.14
CA GLU A 188 18.23 5.20 2.17
C GLU A 188 18.55 3.86 1.51
N SER A 189 19.42 3.10 2.16
CA SER A 189 19.79 1.75 1.75
C SER A 189 19.96 0.88 2.99
N TRP A 190 19.32 -0.27 3.01
CA TRP A 190 19.35 -1.21 4.14
C TRP A 190 19.18 -2.64 3.64
N TYR A 191 19.32 -3.60 4.55
CA TYR A 191 18.98 -4.99 4.29
C TYR A 191 17.88 -5.44 5.25
N SER A 192 16.99 -6.30 4.77
CA SER A 192 15.91 -6.92 5.55
C SER A 192 16.02 -8.45 5.49
N GLY A 193 15.33 -9.12 6.42
CA GLY A 193 15.24 -10.58 6.42
C GLY A 193 14.42 -11.11 5.24
N ALA A 194 14.41 -12.43 5.07
CA ALA A 194 13.72 -13.08 3.96
C ALA A 194 12.19 -12.92 3.97
N ASP A 195 11.61 -12.76 5.17
CA ASP A 195 10.17 -12.89 5.38
C ASP A 195 9.39 -11.63 4.98
N ASP A 196 10.01 -10.45 5.06
CA ASP A 196 9.39 -9.18 4.71
C ASP A 196 10.29 -8.39 3.74
N LEU A 197 9.77 -8.08 2.55
CA LEU A 197 10.50 -7.29 1.56
C LEU A 197 10.52 -5.83 1.99
N CYS A 198 11.62 -5.41 2.61
CA CYS A 198 11.91 -4.01 2.89
C CYS A 198 10.96 -3.29 3.85
N ASP A 199 10.36 -4.03 4.79
CA ASP A 199 9.67 -3.47 5.97
C ASP A 199 10.64 -3.27 7.16
#